data_AF-A0CGQ1-F1
#
_entry.id   AF-A0CGQ1-F1
#
_cell.length_a   1.000
_cell.length_b   1.000
_cell.length_c   1.000
_cell.angle_alpha   90.00
_cell.angle_beta   90.00
_cell.angle_gamma   90.00
#
_symmetry.space_group_name_H-M   'P 1'
#
loop_
_entity.id
_entity.type
_entity.pdbx_description
1 polymer ?
#
loop_
_entity_poly.entity_id
_entity_poly.type
_entity_poly.pdbx_seq_one_letter_code
_entity_poly.pdbx_strand_id
1 'polypeptide(L)'
;MFYAPWCPHCIKLIPTWEILAQQSNVAAVNCEQNTRLCSRFKIKGFPSLIYIPPQSKLGYKFYGNRTNDEFDLFIKGGWKDENILQIEISQEYSLTDELIDYLKDPMLLGVIVVMLFLIFMILCMNRLDAEGQEIQKNKEKKAE
;
A
#
# COMPACT_ATOMS: atom_id res chain seq x y z
N MET A 1 7.21 13.75 -10.17
CA MET A 1 7.48 14.36 -8.85
C MET A 1 6.53 13.79 -7.81
N PHE A 2 7.05 13.20 -6.74
CA PHE A 2 6.29 12.88 -5.54
C PHE A 2 6.45 14.00 -4.52
N TYR A 3 5.35 14.55 -4.02
CA TYR A 3 5.34 15.76 -3.20
C TYR A 3 4.30 15.73 -2.07
N ALA A 4 4.43 16.69 -1.16
CA ALA A 4 3.40 17.05 -0.18
C ALA A 4 3.15 18.58 -0.26
N PRO A 5 1.90 19.06 -0.11
CA PRO A 5 1.53 20.45 -0.37
C PRO A 5 2.17 21.46 0.61
N TRP A 6 2.49 21.02 1.82
CA TRP A 6 3.16 21.84 2.84
C TRP A 6 4.68 21.87 2.69
N CYS A 7 5.27 21.08 1.81
CA CYS A 7 6.73 20.96 1.72
C CYS A 7 7.34 22.17 0.98
N PRO A 8 8.18 23.00 1.64
CA PRO A 8 8.74 24.20 1.02
C PRO A 8 9.66 23.89 -0.16
N HIS A 9 10.37 22.75 -0.12
CA HIS A 9 11.21 22.31 -1.24
C HIS A 9 10.39 21.85 -2.45
N CYS A 10 9.18 21.37 -2.24
CA CYS A 10 8.24 21.05 -3.33
C CYS A 10 7.70 22.33 -3.96
N ILE A 11 7.27 23.29 -3.12
CA ILE A 11 6.72 24.57 -3.59
C ILE A 11 7.75 25.32 -4.44
N LYS A 12 9.01 25.39 -3.99
CA LYS A 12 10.10 26.02 -4.76
C LYS A 12 10.38 25.34 -6.11
N LEU A 13 10.03 24.07 -6.27
CA LEU A 13 10.28 23.31 -7.49
C LEU A 13 9.17 23.45 -8.54
N ILE A 14 7.97 23.89 -8.14
CA ILE A 14 6.81 24.05 -9.03
C ILE A 14 7.16 24.78 -10.34
N PRO A 15 7.75 25.99 -10.35
CA PRO A 15 7.98 26.72 -11.60
C PRO A 15 8.92 25.97 -12.56
N THR A 16 9.96 25.34 -12.05
CA THR A 16 10.86 24.51 -12.88
C THR A 16 10.14 23.28 -13.41
N TRP A 17 9.30 22.65 -12.59
CA TRP A 17 8.53 21.47 -12.99
C TRP A 17 7.49 21.80 -14.08
N GLU A 18 6.87 22.98 -14.03
CA GLU A 18 5.95 23.47 -15.06
C GLU A 18 6.65 23.73 -16.39
N ILE A 19 7.86 24.28 -16.38
CA ILE A 19 8.66 24.46 -17.60
C ILE A 19 9.00 23.09 -18.20
N LEU A 20 9.46 22.14 -17.38
CA LEU A 20 9.76 20.79 -17.83
C LEU A 20 8.52 20.10 -18.43
N ALA A 21 7.32 20.37 -17.89
CA ALA A 21 6.06 19.83 -18.40
C ALA A 21 5.71 20.30 -19.82
N GLN A 22 6.24 21.43 -20.28
CA GLN A 22 6.04 21.91 -21.65
C GLN A 22 6.83 21.09 -22.67
N GLN A 23 7.90 20.42 -22.24
CA GLN A 23 8.86 19.74 -23.12
C GLN A 23 8.87 18.22 -22.93
N SER A 24 8.35 17.73 -21.80
CA SER A 24 8.42 16.33 -21.39
C SER A 24 7.14 15.85 -20.72
N ASN A 25 6.87 14.54 -20.81
CA ASN A 25 5.76 13.90 -20.11
C ASN A 25 6.10 13.75 -18.63
N VAL A 26 5.64 14.70 -17.82
CA VAL A 26 5.86 14.70 -16.37
C VAL A 26 4.54 14.55 -15.61
N ALA A 27 4.61 13.95 -14.42
CA ALA A 27 3.48 13.81 -13.52
C ALA A 27 3.86 14.28 -12.11
N ALA A 28 2.89 14.82 -11.37
CA ALA A 28 3.05 15.18 -9.96
C ALA A 28 2.04 14.39 -9.11
N VAL A 29 2.53 13.72 -8.06
CA VAL A 29 1.72 12.86 -7.17
C VAL A 29 1.74 13.44 -5.77
N ASN A 30 0.57 13.80 -5.25
CA ASN A 30 0.40 14.20 -3.86
C ASN A 30 0.39 12.95 -2.97
N CYS A 31 1.43 12.79 -2.14
CA CYS A 31 1.58 11.63 -1.27
C CYS A 31 0.73 11.65 -0.01
N GLU A 32 0.12 12.79 0.35
CA GLU A 32 -0.87 12.81 1.44
C GLU A 32 -2.17 12.12 1.01
N GLN A 33 -2.56 12.31 -0.25
CA GLN A 33 -3.77 11.71 -0.83
C GLN A 33 -3.51 10.31 -1.40
N ASN A 34 -2.28 10.02 -1.81
CA ASN A 34 -1.90 8.78 -2.50
C ASN A 34 -0.82 7.99 -1.74
N THR A 35 -1.06 7.75 -0.45
CA THR A 35 -0.11 7.09 0.47
C THR A 35 0.34 5.72 -0.03
N ARG A 36 -0.59 4.88 -0.50
CA ARG A 36 -0.30 3.54 -1.06
C ARG A 36 0.65 3.62 -2.27
N LEU A 37 0.39 4.55 -3.18
CA LEU A 37 1.22 4.76 -4.37
C LEU A 37 2.64 5.22 -3.97
N CYS A 38 2.75 6.17 -3.05
CA CYS A 38 4.05 6.66 -2.60
C CYS A 38 4.83 5.60 -1.81
N SER A 39 4.14 4.73 -1.06
CA SER A 39 4.76 3.57 -0.41
C SER A 39 5.33 2.58 -1.44
N ARG A 40 4.57 2.28 -2.51
CA ARG A 40 5.01 1.40 -3.61
C ARG A 40 6.27 1.92 -4.29
N PHE A 41 6.36 3.23 -4.50
CA PHE A 41 7.57 3.87 -5.05
C PHE A 41 8.67 4.11 -4.00
N LYS A 42 8.52 3.57 -2.78
CA LYS A 42 9.48 3.67 -1.67
C LYS A 42 9.90 5.12 -1.38
N ILE A 43 8.94 6.04 -1.45
CA ILE A 43 9.19 7.47 -1.23
C ILE A 43 9.43 7.72 0.26
N LYS A 44 10.64 8.14 0.60
CA LYS A 44 11.07 8.43 1.98
C LYS A 44 11.14 9.92 2.33
N GLY A 45 10.95 10.80 1.34
CA GLY A 45 11.08 12.24 1.53
C GLY A 45 10.71 13.03 0.27
N PHE A 46 10.55 14.34 0.44
CA PHE A 46 10.00 15.22 -0.59
C PHE A 46 10.93 16.40 -0.94
N PRO A 47 10.91 16.87 -2.20
CA PRO A 47 10.36 16.17 -3.36
C PRO A 47 11.24 14.97 -3.74
N SER A 48 10.62 13.87 -4.16
CA SER A 48 11.31 12.74 -4.79
C SER A 48 11.01 12.72 -6.28
N LEU A 49 12.07 12.69 -7.09
CA LEU A 49 12.00 12.70 -8.55
C LEU A 49 12.44 11.34 -9.07
N ILE A 50 11.58 10.71 -9.87
CA ILE A 50 11.82 9.38 -10.43
C ILE A 50 11.54 9.47 -11.92
N TYR A 51 12.52 9.09 -12.73
CA TYR A 51 12.36 8.92 -14.17
C TYR A 51 11.98 7.48 -14.48
N ILE A 52 10.98 7.30 -15.34
CA ILE A 52 10.50 5.98 -15.75
C ILE A 52 10.67 5.92 -17.27
N PRO A 53 11.70 5.20 -17.78
CA PRO A 53 11.86 5.06 -19.21
C PRO A 53 10.63 4.38 -19.83
N PRO A 54 10.28 4.71 -21.08
CA PRO A 54 9.19 4.05 -21.78
C PRO A 54 9.37 2.54 -21.75
N GLN A 55 8.29 1.80 -21.49
CA GLN A 55 8.27 0.33 -21.43
C GLN A 55 9.18 -0.30 -20.35
N SER A 56 9.75 0.50 -19.45
CA SER A 56 10.54 0.00 -18.33
C SER A 56 9.65 -0.24 -17.10
N LYS A 57 9.91 -1.33 -16.39
CA LYS A 57 9.39 -1.57 -15.04
C LYS A 57 10.31 -1.02 -13.95
N LEU A 58 11.38 -0.32 -14.35
CA LEU A 58 12.34 0.30 -13.45
C LEU A 58 12.15 1.82 -13.45
N GLY A 59 12.14 2.38 -12.25
CA GLY A 59 12.23 3.81 -12.01
C GLY A 59 13.64 4.18 -11.55
N TYR A 60 14.16 5.31 -12.02
CA TYR A 60 15.51 5.78 -11.70
C TYR A 60 15.39 7.07 -10.90
N LYS A 61 15.90 7.07 -9.67
CA LYS A 61 15.79 8.24 -8.81
C LYS A 61 16.81 9.30 -9.20
N PHE A 62 16.32 10.52 -9.38
CA PHE A 62 17.14 11.68 -9.69
C PHE A 62 17.64 12.37 -8.40
N TYR A 63 18.94 12.65 -8.36
CA TYR A 63 19.62 13.32 -7.24
C TYR A 63 20.42 14.56 -7.64
N GLY A 64 20.37 14.98 -8.92
CA GLY A 64 21.06 16.19 -9.38
C GLY A 64 20.40 17.48 -8.88
N ASN A 65 20.95 18.61 -9.32
CA ASN A 65 20.33 19.91 -9.14
C ASN A 65 19.00 19.97 -9.88
N ARG A 66 18.05 20.65 -9.26
CA ARG A 66 16.68 20.70 -9.73
C ARG A 66 16.47 21.85 -10.72
N THR A 67 17.28 21.85 -11.78
CA THR A 67 17.24 22.81 -12.88
C THR A 67 16.77 22.12 -14.16
N ASN A 68 16.23 22.90 -15.11
CA ASN A 68 15.75 22.34 -16.39
C ASN A 68 16.88 21.64 -17.16
N ASP A 69 18.06 22.26 -17.22
CA ASP A 69 19.20 21.71 -17.96
C ASP A 69 19.63 20.32 -17.44
N GLU A 70 19.65 20.14 -16.11
CA GLU A 70 19.99 18.85 -15.52
C GLU A 70 18.88 17.81 -15.68
N PHE A 71 17.61 18.22 -15.64
CA PHE A 71 16.50 17.33 -15.95
C PHE A 71 16.58 16.82 -17.39
N ASP A 72 16.87 17.71 -18.34
CA ASP A 72 17.05 17.35 -19.74
C ASP A 72 18.20 16.37 -19.95
N LEU A 73 19.36 16.64 -19.34
CA LEU A 73 20.51 15.74 -19.39
C LEU A 73 20.16 14.36 -18.82
N PHE A 74 19.42 14.33 -17.70
CA PHE A 74 19.01 13.08 -17.09
C PHE A 74 18.08 12.30 -18.00
N ILE A 75 17.01 12.92 -18.52
CA ILE A 75 16.02 12.28 -19.40
C ILE A 75 16.67 11.74 -20.69
N LYS A 76 17.62 12.50 -21.27
CA LYS A 76 18.33 12.12 -22.51
C LYS A 76 19.24 10.90 -22.36
N GLY A 77 19.58 10.50 -21.13
CA GLY A 77 20.36 9.28 -20.91
C GLY A 77 21.14 9.22 -19.61
N GLY A 78 21.20 10.30 -18.82
CA GLY A 78 21.91 10.31 -17.54
C GLY A 78 21.41 9.28 -16.52
N TRP A 79 20.18 8.78 -16.67
CA TRP A 79 19.63 7.70 -15.83
C TRP A 79 20.29 6.32 -16.06
N LYS A 80 21.09 6.14 -17.11
CA LYS A 80 21.76 4.88 -17.43
C LYS A 80 23.07 4.64 -16.67
N ASP A 81 23.52 5.61 -15.88
CA ASP A 81 24.72 5.46 -15.06
C ASP A 81 24.50 4.39 -13.99
N GLU A 82 25.48 3.50 -13.82
CA GLU A 82 25.43 2.35 -12.91
C GLU A 82 25.29 2.76 -11.44
N ASN A 83 25.65 4.00 -11.11
CA ASN A 83 25.55 4.55 -9.75
C ASN A 83 24.16 5.10 -9.39
N ILE A 84 23.19 5.04 -10.29
CA ILE A 84 21.84 5.57 -10.06
C ILE A 84 20.99 4.56 -9.29
N LEU A 85 20.31 5.06 -8.24
CA LEU A 85 19.41 4.24 -7.45
C LEU A 85 18.17 3.86 -8.26
N GLN A 86 18.13 2.60 -8.68
CA GLN A 86 16.99 1.98 -9.35
C GLN A 86 15.92 1.52 -8.36
N ILE A 87 14.66 1.65 -8.76
CA ILE A 87 13.47 1.24 -8.03
C ILE A 87 12.70 0.32 -8.97
N GLU A 88 12.58 -0.95 -8.62
CA GLU A 88 11.64 -1.84 -9.29
C GLU A 88 10.22 -1.37 -9.01
N ILE A 89 9.55 -0.89 -10.05
CA ILE A 89 8.13 -0.55 -10.03
C ILE A 89 7.40 -1.88 -10.17
N SER A 90 7.27 -2.60 -9.05
CA SER A 90 6.59 -3.89 -9.01
C SER A 90 5.19 -3.74 -9.60
N GLN A 91 4.95 -4.29 -10.80
CA GLN A 91 3.63 -4.34 -11.43
C GLN A 91 2.73 -5.43 -10.84
N GLU A 92 3.21 -6.20 -9.87
CA GLU A 92 2.35 -7.01 -9.02
C GLU A 92 1.61 -6.11 -8.04
N TYR A 93 0.54 -5.50 -8.53
CA TYR A 93 -0.66 -5.35 -7.72
C TYR A 93 -1.45 -6.63 -7.95
N SER A 94 -1.07 -7.68 -7.22
CA SER A 94 -1.84 -8.91 -7.25
C SER A 94 -3.00 -8.78 -6.26
N LEU A 95 -4.15 -9.37 -6.58
CA LEU A 95 -5.35 -9.38 -5.73
C LEU A 95 -5.06 -9.76 -4.26
N THR A 96 -3.96 -10.47 -4.02
CA THR A 96 -3.56 -10.91 -2.69
C THR A 96 -3.04 -9.77 -1.82
N ASP A 97 -2.45 -8.70 -2.36
CA ASP A 97 -1.94 -7.58 -1.54
C ASP A 97 -3.08 -6.72 -0.98
N GLU A 98 -4.14 -6.51 -1.77
CA GLU A 98 -5.35 -5.84 -1.29
C GLU A 98 -6.09 -6.70 -0.25
N LEU A 99 -6.19 -8.02 -0.48
CA LEU A 99 -6.71 -8.97 0.50
C LEU A 99 -5.85 -9.02 1.77
N ILE A 100 -4.52 -8.97 1.67
CA ILE A 100 -3.60 -9.00 2.81
C ILE A 100 -3.69 -7.70 3.61
N ASP A 101 -3.82 -6.54 2.98
CA ASP A 101 -4.08 -5.28 3.68
C ASP A 101 -5.42 -5.34 4.44
N TYR A 102 -6.46 -5.92 3.83
CA TYR A 102 -7.75 -6.15 4.50
C TYR A 102 -7.62 -7.13 5.67
N LEU A 103 -6.86 -8.21 5.50
CA LEU A 103 -6.59 -9.22 6.53
C LEU A 103 -5.70 -8.72 7.68
N LYS A 104 -4.83 -7.73 7.41
CA LYS A 104 -3.98 -7.08 8.42
C LYS A 104 -4.69 -5.97 9.17
N ASP A 105 -5.90 -5.59 8.75
CA ASP A 105 -6.68 -4.58 9.47
C ASP A 105 -7.07 -5.13 10.85
N PRO A 106 -6.57 -4.54 11.95
CA PRO A 106 -6.86 -5.02 13.31
C PRO A 106 -8.36 -4.97 13.63
N MET A 107 -9.17 -4.15 12.94
CA MET A 107 -10.62 -4.18 13.09
C MET A 107 -11.22 -5.49 12.57
N LEU A 108 -10.78 -5.97 11.39
CA LEU A 108 -11.32 -7.18 10.81
C LEU A 108 -10.94 -8.42 11.63
N LEU A 109 -9.70 -8.48 12.11
CA LEU A 109 -9.25 -9.54 13.00
C LEU A 109 -10.10 -9.57 14.28
N GLY A 110 -10.42 -8.40 14.85
CA GLY A 110 -11.33 -8.28 15.98
C GLY A 110 -12.72 -8.85 15.70
N VAL A 111 -13.32 -8.52 14.54
CA VAL A 111 -14.63 -9.04 14.13
C VAL A 111 -14.60 -10.56 13.96
N ILE A 112 -13.57 -11.11 13.31
CA ILE A 112 -13.42 -12.55 13.10
C ILE A 112 -13.30 -13.28 14.44
N VAL A 113 -12.50 -12.76 15.36
CA VAL A 113 -12.33 -13.34 16.70
C VAL A 113 -13.67 -13.34 17.44
N VAL A 114 -14.41 -12.23 17.44
CA VAL A 114 -15.73 -12.15 18.07
C VAL A 114 -16.71 -13.14 17.44
N MET A 115 -16.75 -13.25 16.12
CA MET A 115 -17.61 -14.21 15.42
C MET A 115 -17.27 -15.66 15.78
N LEU A 116 -15.98 -16.01 15.83
CA LEU A 116 -15.53 -17.35 16.23
C LEU A 116 -15.87 -17.64 17.69
N PHE A 117 -15.73 -16.66 18.59
CA PHE A 117 -16.16 -16.78 19.98
C PHE A 117 -17.67 -17.01 20.10
N LEU A 118 -18.48 -16.27 19.34
CA LEU A 118 -19.94 -16.45 19.33
C LEU A 118 -20.34 -17.82 18.77
N ILE A 119 -19.70 -18.27 17.68
CA ILE A 119 -19.94 -19.61 17.12
C ILE A 119 -19.56 -20.68 18.13
N PHE A 120 -18.39 -20.56 18.79
CA PHE A 120 -17.96 -21.49 19.82
C PHE A 120 -18.95 -21.52 21.00
N MET A 121 -19.41 -20.35 21.46
CA MET A 121 -20.43 -20.26 22.51
C MET A 121 -21.74 -20.93 22.09
N ILE A 122 -22.23 -20.71 20.86
CA ILE A 122 -23.43 -21.37 20.34
C ILE A 122 -23.24 -22.89 20.29
N LEU A 123 -22.08 -23.37 19.84
CA LEU A 123 -21.77 -24.80 19.82
C LEU A 123 -21.69 -25.39 21.24
N CYS A 124 -21.14 -24.66 22.20
CA CYS A 124 -21.13 -25.03 23.61
C CYS A 124 -22.54 -25.08 24.20
N MET A 125 -23.38 -24.09 23.91
CA MET A 125 -24.77 -24.06 24.36
C MET A 125 -25.55 -25.25 23.78
N ASN A 126 -25.44 -25.49 22.47
CA ASN A 126 -26.07 -26.64 21.81
C ASN A 126 -25.58 -27.99 22.36
N ARG A 127 -24.31 -28.08 22.79
CA ARG A 127 -23.76 -29.29 23.41
C ARG A 127 -24.30 -29.51 24.82
N LEU A 128 -24.42 -28.46 25.62
CA LEU A 128 -25.01 -28.55 26.96
C LEU A 128 -26.49 -28.91 26.91
N ASP A 129 -27.22 -28.42 25.90
CA ASP A 129 -28.61 -28.81 25.66
C ASP A 129 -28.72 -30.29 25.25
N ALA A 130 -27.80 -30.78 24.42
CA ALA A 130 -27.74 -32.19 24.04
C ALA A 130 -27.44 -33.10 25.25
N GLU A 131 -26.45 -32.75 26.08
CA GLU A 131 -26.13 -33.47 27.31
C GLU A 131 -27.28 -33.42 28.32
N GLY A 132 -27.98 -32.29 28.43
CA GLY A 132 -29.15 -32.11 29.29
C GLY A 132 -30.33 -33.01 28.89
N GLN A 133 -30.61 -33.14 27.58
CA GLN A 133 -31.65 -34.04 27.08
C GLN A 133 -31.30 -35.52 27.30
N GLU A 134 -30.03 -35.90 27.17
CA GLU A 134 -29.58 -37.28 27.38
C GLU A 134 -29.66 -37.69 28.87
N ILE A 135 -29.31 -36.78 29.78
CA ILE A 135 -29.44 -36.99 31.23
C ILE A 135 -30.91 -37.15 31.64
N GLN A 136 -31.80 -36.33 31.09
CA GLN A 136 -33.25 -36.43 31.37
C GLN A 136 -33.82 -37.77 30.90
N LYS A 137 -33.47 -38.20 29.68
CA LYS A 137 -33.91 -39.47 29.10
C LYS A 137 -33.41 -40.69 29.88
N ASN A 138 -32.21 -40.61 30.45
CA ASN A 138 -31.64 -41.65 31.30
C ASN A 138 -32.26 -41.69 32.71
N LYS A 139 -32.80 -40.57 33.22
CA LYS A 139 -33.58 -40.54 34.47
C LYS A 139 -34.96 -41.18 34.30
N GLU A 140 -35.64 -40.88 33.19
CA GLU A 140 -36.96 -41.46 32.87
C GLU A 140 -36.89 -42.99 32.71
N LYS A 141 -35.85 -43.51 32.04
CA LYS A 141 -35.61 -44.96 31.93
C LYS A 141 -35.27 -45.69 33.24
N LYS A 142 -34.88 -44.97 34.30
CA LYS A 142 -34.58 -45.54 35.62
C LYS A 142 -35.80 -45.53 36.56
N ALA A 143 -36.86 -44.84 36.18
CA ALA A 143 -38.09 -44.70 36.96
C ALA A 143 -39.17 -45.72 36.58
N GLU A 144 -38.91 -46.55 35.57
CA GLU A 144 -39.76 -47.64 35.05
C GLU A 144 -39.16 -49.00 35.43
#